data_AF-K9Q4T9-F1
#
_entry.id   AF-K9Q4T9-F1
#
_cell.length_a   1.000
_cell.length_b   1.000
_cell.length_c   1.000
_cell.angle_alpha   90.00
_cell.angle_beta   90.00
_cell.angle_gamma   90.00
#
_symmetry.space_group_name_H-M   'P 1'
#
loop_
_entity.id
_entity.type
_entity.pdbx_description
1 polymer ?
#
loop_
_entity_poly.entity_id
_entity_poly.type
_entity_poly.pdbx_seq_one_letter_code
_entity_poly.pdbx_strand_id
1 'polypeptide(L)'
;MSSPPTSQNPFLGIFCIVLGFFPIAASTGILKTDPSTIHAPLWVLFACGMVFVTTGLMMIFGQKYPWFNHLCAVLWFVTMGSVAGWVAFFAEGGSCSVFIPFFPPAWEMLLCKSFVAFGALFCAGLAIYAFRQFLKSLD
;
A
#
# COMPACT_ATOMS: atom_id res chain seq x y z
N MET A 1 -17.93 5.43 -29.78
CA MET A 1 -17.29 5.28 -28.46
C MET A 1 -17.56 3.86 -27.99
N SER A 2 -16.57 2.97 -28.11
CA SER A 2 -16.64 1.63 -27.54
C SER A 2 -16.63 1.74 -26.02
N SER A 3 -17.64 1.20 -25.36
CA SER A 3 -17.61 0.97 -23.93
C SER A 3 -16.31 0.24 -23.57
N PRO A 4 -15.55 0.68 -22.55
CA PRO A 4 -14.36 -0.03 -22.14
C PRO A 4 -14.77 -1.45 -21.71
N PRO A 5 -14.05 -2.50 -22.12
CA PRO A 5 -14.31 -3.85 -21.66
C PRO A 5 -13.80 -3.95 -20.22
N THR A 6 -14.60 -3.53 -19.24
CA THR A 6 -14.34 -3.84 -17.84
C THR A 6 -14.92 -5.21 -17.56
N SER A 7 -14.19 -6.26 -17.94
CA SER A 7 -14.34 -7.53 -17.22
C SER A 7 -13.80 -7.28 -15.81
N GLN A 8 -14.68 -6.80 -14.91
CA GLN A 8 -14.45 -6.99 -13.49
C GLN A 8 -14.28 -8.50 -13.33
N ASN A 9 -13.05 -8.95 -13.08
CA ASN A 9 -12.79 -10.34 -12.76
C ASN A 9 -12.94 -10.47 -11.24
N PRO A 10 -14.14 -10.79 -10.71
CA PRO A 10 -14.36 -10.87 -9.27
C PRO A 10 -13.43 -11.90 -8.63
N PHE A 11 -13.03 -12.93 -9.38
CA PHE A 11 -12.04 -13.92 -8.97
C PHE A 11 -10.69 -13.30 -8.60
N LEU A 12 -10.21 -12.32 -9.37
CA LEU A 12 -8.95 -11.63 -9.05
C LEU A 12 -9.10 -10.78 -7.78
N GLY A 13 -10.24 -10.11 -7.62
CA GLY A 13 -10.54 -9.34 -6.42
C GLY A 13 -10.62 -10.21 -5.16
N ILE A 14 -11.30 -11.35 -5.24
CA ILE A 14 -11.37 -12.33 -4.14
C ILE A 14 -9.98 -12.89 -3.83
N PHE A 15 -9.19 -13.23 -4.85
CA PHE A 15 -7.82 -13.69 -4.69
C PHE A 15 -6.96 -12.65 -3.96
N CYS A 16 -7.05 -11.36 -4.34
CA CYS A 16 -6.35 -10.28 -3.64
C CYS A 16 -6.78 -10.16 -2.17
N ILE A 17 -8.08 -10.28 -1.87
CA ILE A 17 -8.59 -10.21 -0.49
C ILE A 17 -8.02 -11.38 0.34
N VAL A 18 -8.11 -12.61 -0.17
CA VAL A 18 -7.61 -13.80 0.51
C VAL A 18 -6.10 -13.69 0.74
N LEU A 19 -5.35 -13.26 -0.28
CA LEU A 19 -3.91 -13.05 -0.19
C LEU A 19 -3.56 -11.97 0.85
N GLY A 20 -4.35 -10.90 0.94
CA GLY A 20 -4.16 -9.83 1.92
C GLY A 20 -4.46 -10.23 3.36
N PHE A 21 -5.38 -11.19 3.58
CA PHE A 21 -5.64 -11.73 4.92
C PHE A 21 -4.47 -12.52 5.50
N PHE A 22 -3.60 -13.10 4.67
CA PHE A 22 -2.44 -13.86 5.14
C PHE A 22 -1.46 -13.00 5.98
N PRO A 23 -0.92 -11.87 5.50
CA PRO A 23 -0.07 -10.99 6.31
C PRO A 23 -0.83 -10.30 7.46
N ILE A 24 -2.15 -10.10 7.35
CA ILE A 24 -2.97 -9.62 8.47
C ILE A 24 -3.03 -10.67 9.60
N ALA A 25 -3.24 -11.94 9.26
CA ALA A 25 -3.27 -13.04 10.23
C ALA A 25 -1.90 -13.25 10.88
N ALA A 26 -0.82 -13.08 10.12
CA ALA A 26 0.55 -13.11 10.63
C ALA A 26 0.82 -11.95 11.59
N SER A 27 0.46 -10.71 11.23
CA SER A 27 0.69 -9.53 12.08
C SER A 27 -0.13 -9.50 13.37
N THR A 28 -1.31 -10.12 13.37
CA THR A 28 -2.19 -10.22 14.56
C THR A 28 -1.85 -11.39 15.49
N GLY A 29 -0.87 -12.22 15.12
CA GLY A 29 -0.45 -13.38 15.92
C GLY A 29 -1.38 -14.59 15.83
N ILE A 30 -2.35 -14.58 14.92
CA ILE A 30 -3.19 -15.75 14.60
C ILE A 30 -2.31 -16.86 14.02
N LEU A 31 -1.37 -16.48 13.14
CA LEU A 31 -0.32 -17.37 12.65
C LEU A 31 0.94 -17.16 13.48
N LYS A 32 1.50 -18.25 14.02
CA LYS A 32 2.81 -18.22 14.68
C LYS A 32 3.89 -17.94 13.64
N THR A 33 4.40 -16.72 13.64
CA THR A 33 5.58 -16.34 12.87
C THR A 33 6.81 -16.38 13.74
N ASP A 34 7.90 -16.95 13.21
CA ASP A 34 9.20 -16.93 13.86
C ASP A 34 9.76 -15.50 13.84
N PRO A 35 10.04 -14.87 14.99
CA PRO A 35 10.58 -13.52 15.07
C PRO A 35 11.89 -13.33 14.28
N SER A 36 12.66 -14.40 14.08
CA SER A 36 13.93 -14.35 13.33
C SER A 36 13.75 -14.11 11.83
N THR A 37 12.55 -14.33 11.30
CA THR A 37 12.23 -14.18 9.86
C THR A 37 11.61 -12.83 9.52
N ILE A 38 11.17 -12.06 10.54
CA ILE A 38 10.47 -10.79 10.35
C ILE A 38 11.44 -9.63 10.59
N HIS A 39 11.89 -9.03 9.50
CA HIS A 39 12.78 -7.86 9.52
C HIS A 39 12.03 -6.51 9.61
N ALA A 40 10.69 -6.52 9.63
CA ALA A 40 9.86 -5.32 9.66
C ALA A 40 8.89 -5.33 10.86
N PRO A 41 8.51 -4.19 11.42
CA PRO A 41 7.56 -4.15 12.52
C PRO A 41 6.19 -4.70 12.07
N LEU A 42 5.49 -5.39 12.98
CA LEU A 42 4.24 -6.12 12.68
C LEU A 42 3.16 -5.23 12.05
N TRP A 43 3.11 -3.94 12.39
CA TRP A 43 2.16 -3.01 11.81
C TRP A 43 2.41 -2.76 10.31
N VAL A 44 3.67 -2.84 9.83
CA VAL A 44 3.99 -2.74 8.39
C VAL A 44 3.48 -3.96 7.66
N LEU A 45 3.59 -5.15 8.27
CA LEU A 45 3.03 -6.37 7.70
C LEU A 45 1.50 -6.31 7.62
N PHE A 46 0.84 -5.78 8.66
CA PHE A 46 -0.60 -5.51 8.64
C PHE A 46 -0.97 -4.53 7.52
N ALA A 47 -0.23 -3.43 7.39
CA ALA A 47 -0.41 -2.43 6.34
C ALA A 47 -0.30 -3.03 4.93
N CYS A 48 0.70 -3.89 4.68
CA CYS A 48 0.81 -4.59 3.40
C CYS A 48 -0.42 -5.44 3.09
N GLY A 49 -0.98 -6.15 4.08
CA GLY A 49 -2.22 -6.90 3.90
C GLY A 49 -3.43 -6.02 3.60
N MET A 50 -3.55 -4.88 4.30
CA MET A 50 -4.62 -3.90 4.06
C MET A 50 -4.61 -3.36 2.63
N VAL A 51 -3.43 -3.15 2.04
CA VAL A 51 -3.28 -2.74 0.63
C VAL A 51 -3.89 -3.78 -0.32
N PHE A 52 -3.64 -5.07 -0.10
CA PHE A 52 -4.23 -6.13 -0.91
C PHE A 52 -5.75 -6.26 -0.73
N VAL A 53 -6.22 -6.19 0.52
CA VAL A 53 -7.66 -6.26 0.83
C VAL A 53 -8.41 -5.09 0.20
N THR A 54 -7.93 -3.86 0.39
CA THR A 54 -8.55 -2.65 -0.20
C THR A 54 -8.52 -2.69 -1.73
N THR A 55 -7.43 -3.17 -2.34
CA THR A 55 -7.34 -3.38 -3.80
C THR A 55 -8.40 -4.36 -4.29
N GLY A 56 -8.55 -5.51 -3.64
CA GLY A 56 -9.56 -6.51 -4.03
C GLY A 56 -10.99 -6.00 -3.83
N LEU A 57 -11.25 -5.24 -2.75
CA LEU A 57 -12.53 -4.57 -2.53
C LEU A 57 -12.85 -3.54 -3.62
N MET A 58 -11.87 -2.74 -4.05
CA MET A 58 -12.02 -1.81 -5.18
C MET A 58 -12.32 -2.54 -6.49
N MET A 59 -11.67 -3.69 -6.75
CA MET A 59 -11.94 -4.48 -7.97
C MET A 59 -13.37 -5.03 -8.01
N ILE A 60 -13.90 -5.50 -6.87
CA ILE A 60 -15.23 -6.10 -6.80
C ILE A 60 -16.33 -5.03 -6.77
N PHE A 61 -16.19 -4.04 -5.89
CA PHE A 61 -17.28 -3.11 -5.57
C PHE A 61 -17.08 -1.70 -6.15
N GLY A 62 -15.87 -1.38 -6.62
CA GLY A 62 -15.49 -0.01 -6.94
C GLY A 62 -16.30 0.63 -8.07
N GLN A 63 -16.77 -0.17 -9.03
CA GLN A 63 -17.64 0.34 -10.09
C GLN A 63 -19.09 0.54 -9.65
N LYS A 64 -19.56 -0.26 -8.68
CA LYS A 64 -20.95 -0.23 -8.22
C LYS A 64 -21.20 0.89 -7.21
N TYR A 65 -20.20 1.18 -6.38
CA TYR A 65 -20.30 2.15 -5.29
C TYR A 65 -19.12 3.14 -5.34
N PRO A 66 -19.26 4.29 -6.03
CA PRO A 66 -18.19 5.27 -6.17
C PRO A 66 -17.66 5.79 -4.83
N TRP A 67 -18.54 6.06 -3.86
CA TRP A 67 -18.15 6.48 -2.51
C TRP A 67 -17.25 5.44 -1.81
N PHE A 68 -17.58 4.16 -1.94
CA PHE A 68 -16.82 3.06 -1.36
C PHE A 68 -15.45 2.91 -2.03
N ASN A 69 -15.41 3.10 -3.35
CA ASN A 69 -14.16 3.11 -4.11
C ASN A 69 -13.21 4.23 -3.65
N HIS A 70 -13.73 5.44 -3.46
CA HIS A 70 -12.95 6.56 -2.97
C HIS A 70 -12.46 6.33 -1.54
N LEU A 71 -13.29 5.79 -0.66
CA LEU A 71 -12.89 5.41 0.70
C LEU A 71 -11.77 4.36 0.70
N CYS A 72 -11.90 3.31 -0.10
CA CYS A 72 -10.86 2.28 -0.23
C CYS A 72 -9.56 2.86 -0.80
N ALA A 73 -9.64 3.76 -1.79
CA ALA A 73 -8.49 4.44 -2.35
C ALA A 73 -7.77 5.31 -1.30
N VAL A 74 -8.52 6.05 -0.46
CA VAL A 74 -7.95 6.81 0.66
C VAL A 74 -7.18 5.88 1.59
N LEU A 75 -7.81 4.80 2.05
CA LEU A 75 -7.17 3.83 2.93
C LEU A 75 -5.91 3.24 2.30
N TRP A 76 -5.97 2.90 1.01
CA TRP A 76 -4.84 2.36 0.25
C TRP A 76 -3.65 3.34 0.22
N PHE A 77 -3.90 4.60 -0.16
CA PHE A 77 -2.85 5.62 -0.26
C PHE A 77 -2.29 6.02 1.11
N VAL A 78 -3.13 6.12 2.13
CA VAL A 78 -2.68 6.37 3.51
C VAL A 78 -1.78 5.23 3.97
N THR A 79 -2.20 3.98 3.76
CA THR A 79 -1.44 2.80 4.17
C THR A 79 -0.08 2.73 3.47
N MET A 80 -0.05 2.89 2.14
CA MET A 80 1.19 2.93 1.36
C MET A 80 2.08 4.10 1.77
N GLY A 81 1.49 5.29 1.97
CA GLY A 81 2.20 6.49 2.42
C GLY A 81 2.79 6.34 3.81
N SER A 82 2.10 5.69 4.74
CA SER A 82 2.61 5.41 6.09
C SER A 82 3.77 4.42 6.07
N VAL A 83 3.69 3.36 5.26
CA VAL A 83 4.80 2.39 5.10
C VAL A 83 6.01 3.07 4.45
N ALA A 84 5.81 3.81 3.36
CA ALA A 84 6.88 4.56 2.72
C ALA A 84 7.49 5.62 3.65
N GLY A 85 6.67 6.35 4.39
CA GLY A 85 7.12 7.31 5.40
C GLY A 85 7.97 6.65 6.49
N TRP A 86 7.56 5.48 6.98
CA TRP A 86 8.36 4.72 7.92
C TRP A 86 9.70 4.28 7.34
N VAL A 87 9.72 3.76 6.10
CA VAL A 87 10.97 3.38 5.42
C VAL A 87 11.89 4.59 5.23
N ALA A 88 11.35 5.76 4.90
CA ALA A 88 12.13 6.97 4.71
C ALA A 88 12.80 7.46 6.00
N PHE A 89 12.07 7.49 7.12
CA PHE A 89 12.54 8.14 8.35
C PHE A 89 13.12 7.17 9.39
N PHE A 90 12.59 5.95 9.49
CA PHE A 90 12.84 5.04 10.63
C PHE A 90 13.53 3.73 10.25
N ALA A 91 13.57 3.34 8.97
CA ALA A 91 14.28 2.12 8.60
C ALA A 91 15.81 2.27 8.77
N GLU A 92 16.42 1.25 9.36
CA GLU A 92 17.87 1.16 9.56
C GLU A 92 18.62 1.00 8.24
N GLY A 93 19.89 1.40 8.24
CA GLY A 93 20.71 1.60 7.03
C GLY A 93 21.03 0.38 6.16
N GLY A 94 20.53 -0.81 6.51
CA GLY A 94 20.63 -2.02 5.68
C GLY A 94 19.36 -2.38 4.90
N SER A 95 18.25 -1.66 5.10
CA SER A 95 16.92 -2.07 4.59
C SER A 95 16.58 -1.51 3.19
N CYS A 96 17.41 -0.62 2.65
CA CYS A 96 17.14 0.13 1.42
C CYS A 96 18.39 0.09 0.53
N SER A 97 18.46 -0.86 -0.40
CA SER A 97 19.55 -0.98 -1.38
C SER A 97 19.04 -0.61 -2.77
N VAL A 98 19.56 0.47 -3.34
CA VAL A 98 19.39 0.77 -4.76
C VAL A 98 20.76 0.56 -5.40
N PHE A 99 20.89 -0.47 -6.22
CA PHE A 99 22.11 -0.68 -6.99
C PHE A 99 22.14 0.30 -8.15
N ILE A 100 22.89 1.39 -7.99
CA ILE A 100 23.17 2.33 -9.06
C ILE A 100 24.63 2.10 -9.45
N PRO A 101 24.93 1.48 -10.61
CA PRO A 101 26.30 1.44 -11.08
C PRO A 101 26.81 2.89 -11.13
N PHE A 102 28.05 3.13 -10.68
CA PHE A 102 28.72 4.45 -10.63
C PHE A 102 28.51 5.34 -9.38
N PHE A 103 27.70 4.96 -8.38
CA PHE A 103 27.57 5.75 -7.14
C PHE A 103 28.33 5.15 -5.93
N PRO A 104 28.92 5.97 -5.05
CA PRO A 104 29.47 5.47 -3.79
C PRO A 104 28.34 4.96 -2.86
N PRO A 105 28.57 3.88 -2.07
CA PRO A 105 27.55 3.29 -1.19
C PRO A 105 26.93 4.28 -0.19
N ALA A 106 27.67 5.33 0.20
CA ALA A 106 27.20 6.38 1.09
C ALA A 106 25.99 7.17 0.52
N TRP A 107 25.88 7.29 -0.80
CA TRP A 107 24.79 8.01 -1.47
C TRP A 107 23.59 7.12 -1.78
N GLU A 108 23.79 5.81 -1.90
CA GLU A 108 22.72 4.86 -2.21
C GLU A 108 21.61 4.91 -1.16
N MET A 109 21.97 4.94 0.13
CA MET A 109 21.01 5.01 1.22
C MET A 109 20.25 6.35 1.23
N LEU A 110 20.95 7.46 1.01
CA LEU A 110 20.33 8.79 0.99
C LEU A 110 19.36 8.93 -0.18
N LEU A 111 19.76 8.48 -1.37
CA LEU A 111 18.91 8.48 -2.56
C LEU A 111 17.69 7.58 -2.37
N CYS A 112 17.89 6.36 -1.86
CA CYS A 112 16.80 5.42 -1.59
C CYS A 112 15.75 6.04 -0.66
N LYS A 113 16.18 6.58 0.49
CA LYS A 113 15.27 7.24 1.44
C LYS A 113 14.59 8.48 0.85
N SER A 114 15.28 9.24 0.01
CA SER A 114 14.71 10.44 -0.64
C SER A 114 13.62 10.08 -1.64
N PHE A 115 13.84 9.07 -2.49
CA PHE A 115 12.82 8.59 -3.43
C PHE A 115 11.61 8.01 -2.71
N VAL A 116 11.84 7.24 -1.64
CA VAL A 116 10.77 6.69 -0.82
C VAL A 116 9.99 7.81 -0.10
N ALA A 117 10.67 8.83 0.43
CA ALA A 117 10.03 9.99 1.05
C ALA A 117 9.17 10.76 0.04
N PHE A 118 9.67 10.95 -1.18
CA PHE A 118 8.90 11.58 -2.26
C PHE A 118 7.67 10.74 -2.63
N GLY A 119 7.82 9.42 -2.71
CA GLY A 119 6.70 8.49 -2.89
C GLY A 119 5.65 8.58 -1.78
N ALA A 120 6.09 8.72 -0.53
CA ALA A 120 5.20 8.92 0.62
C ALA A 120 4.41 10.24 0.50
N LEU A 121 5.07 11.35 0.14
CA LEU A 121 4.42 12.64 -0.09
C LEU A 121 3.43 12.57 -1.27
N PHE A 122 3.79 11.87 -2.34
CA PHE A 122 2.89 11.65 -3.47
C PHE A 122 1.65 10.86 -3.07
N CYS A 123 1.82 9.78 -2.30
CA CYS A 123 0.69 9.03 -1.73
C CYS A 123 -0.18 9.90 -0.83
N ALA A 124 0.40 10.76 0.00
CA ALA A 124 -0.36 11.71 0.82
C ALA A 124 -1.18 12.68 -0.05
N GLY A 125 -0.61 13.22 -1.13
CA GLY A 125 -1.32 14.07 -2.08
C GLY A 125 -2.51 13.36 -2.73
N LEU A 126 -2.31 12.12 -3.17
CA LEU A 126 -3.39 11.29 -3.74
C LEU A 126 -4.44 10.89 -2.71
N ALA A 127 -4.06 10.63 -1.46
CA ALA A 127 -4.99 10.38 -0.36
C ALA A 127 -5.89 11.59 -0.09
N ILE A 128 -5.31 12.80 -0.03
CA ILE A 128 -6.07 14.04 0.14
C ILE A 128 -7.03 14.25 -1.05
N TYR A 129 -6.56 14.02 -2.27
CA TYR A 129 -7.42 14.10 -3.46
C TYR A 129 -8.57 13.09 -3.41
N ALA A 130 -8.28 11.82 -3.12
CA ALA A 130 -9.28 10.76 -3.01
C ALA A 130 -10.28 11.05 -1.88
N PHE A 131 -9.82 11.63 -0.77
CA PHE A 131 -10.69 12.02 0.34
C PHE A 131 -11.63 13.16 -0.05
N ARG A 132 -11.15 14.15 -0.82
CA ARG A 132 -12.02 15.19 -1.38
C ARG A 132 -13.07 14.62 -2.32
N GLN A 133 -12.72 13.61 -3.13
CA GLN A 133 -13.70 12.94 -4.01
C GLN A 133 -14.69 12.09 -3.21
N PHE A 134 -14.24 11.44 -2.14
CA PHE A 134 -15.10 10.73 -1.20
C PHE A 134 -16.16 11.66 -0.61
N LEU A 135 -15.76 12.83 -0.08
CA LEU A 135 -16.71 13.80 0.47
C LEU A 135 -17.74 14.26 -0.57
N LYS A 136 -17.29 14.58 -1.79
CA LYS A 136 -18.19 14.95 -2.89
C LYS A 136 -19.16 13.86 -3.32
N SER A 137 -18.84 12.59 -3.05
CA SER A 137 -19.70 11.46 -3.39
C SER A 137 -20.75 11.14 -2.33
N LEU A 138 -20.69 11.83 -1.17
CA LEU A 138 -21.68 11.74 -0.09
C LEU A 138 -22.76 12.82 -0.20
N ASP A 139 -22.48 13.92 -0.94
CA ASP A 139 -23.42 14.99 -1.27
C ASP A 139 -24.33 14.60 -2.44
#